data_AF-A0A1Q7NKH6-F1
#
_entry.id   AF-A0A1Q7NKH6-F1
#
_cell.length_a   1.000
_cell.length_b   1.000
_cell.length_c   1.000
_cell.angle_alpha   90.00
_cell.angle_beta   90.00
_cell.angle_gamma   90.00
#
_symmetry.space_group_name_H-M   'P 1'
#
loop_
_entity.id
_entity.type
_entity.pdbx_description
1 polymer ?
#
loop_
_entity_poly.entity_id
_entity_poly.type
_entity_poly.pdbx_seq_one_letter_code
_entity_poly.pdbx_strand_id
1 'polypeptide(L)'
;MVNVGNWQQQLENNKQAFALDFVQRSRFTSALATTLTPAQFVDQLFTNAGVTPTTSDRQAAINEFGSATNTSDVGARSRALRDVAENSTLNSQEFNRAFVLMQFFGYLRRNPNDPQDIDYTGYEFWLNKLNQFNGNFVAAEMVKAFITSTEYRQRFGPPFVSGPLFGSLRR
;
A
#
# COMPACT_ATOMS: atom_id res chain seq x y z
N MET A 1 0.46 1.42 29.62
CA MET A 1 1.00 0.23 28.94
C MET A 1 0.14 0.00 27.70
N VAL A 2 0.73 0.11 26.51
CA VAL A 2 0.03 -0.31 25.28
C VAL A 2 0.02 -1.84 25.29
N ASN A 3 -1.09 -2.47 24.88
CA ASN A 3 -1.26 -3.94 24.81
C ASN A 3 -1.71 -4.68 26.10
N VAL A 4 -2.42 -4.01 27.02
CA VAL A 4 -3.04 -4.67 28.20
C VAL A 4 -4.57 -4.53 28.12
N GLY A 5 -5.31 -5.64 28.03
CA GLY A 5 -6.80 -5.67 28.03
C GLY A 5 -7.43 -6.40 26.82
N ASN A 6 -8.77 -6.40 26.72
CA ASN A 6 -9.57 -7.06 25.67
C ASN A 6 -9.60 -6.28 24.34
N TRP A 7 -8.52 -5.59 24.01
CA TRP A 7 -8.49 -4.63 22.90
C TRP A 7 -8.53 -5.33 21.54
N GLN A 8 -8.02 -6.56 21.42
CA GLN A 8 -8.08 -7.33 20.17
C GLN A 8 -9.53 -7.64 19.80
N GLN A 9 -10.34 -8.07 20.77
CA GLN A 9 -11.77 -8.34 20.52
C GLN A 9 -12.52 -7.05 20.20
N GLN A 10 -12.21 -5.95 20.90
CA GLN A 10 -12.80 -4.66 20.61
C GLN A 10 -12.46 -4.18 19.18
N LEU A 11 -11.21 -4.35 18.76
CA LEU A 11 -10.78 -4.04 17.40
C LEU A 11 -11.53 -4.88 16.36
N GLU A 12 -11.64 -6.19 16.58
CA GLU A 12 -12.36 -7.09 15.67
C GLU A 12 -13.84 -6.73 15.56
N ASN A 13 -14.51 -6.44 16.68
CA ASN A 13 -15.90 -5.99 16.68
C ASN A 13 -16.08 -4.67 15.90
N ASN A 14 -15.15 -3.73 16.06
CA ASN A 14 -15.18 -2.46 15.35
C ASN A 14 -15.00 -2.64 13.84
N LYS A 15 -14.11 -3.55 13.41
CA LYS A 15 -13.93 -3.89 11.99
C LYS A 15 -15.19 -4.48 11.39
N GLN A 16 -15.84 -5.41 12.09
CA GLN A 16 -17.10 -6.02 11.66
C GLN A 16 -18.20 -4.98 11.50
N ALA A 17 -18.40 -4.14 12.52
CA ALA A 17 -19.40 -3.07 12.50
C ALA A 17 -19.14 -2.08 11.34
N PHE A 18 -17.89 -1.64 11.18
CA PHE A 18 -17.53 -0.73 10.09
C PHE A 18 -17.80 -1.34 8.71
N ALA A 19 -17.40 -2.61 8.49
CA ALA A 19 -17.61 -3.27 7.21
C ALA A 19 -19.11 -3.43 6.90
N LEU A 20 -19.91 -3.79 7.91
CA LEU A 20 -21.36 -3.92 7.79
C LEU A 20 -22.01 -2.58 7.40
N ASP A 21 -21.62 -1.49 8.05
CA ASP A 21 -22.12 -0.15 7.74
C ASP A 21 -21.65 0.32 6.37
N PHE A 22 -20.40 0.00 6.00
CA PHE A 22 -19.78 0.45 4.76
C PHE A 22 -20.47 -0.14 3.53
N VAL A 23 -20.79 -1.44 3.55
CA VAL A 23 -21.42 -2.11 2.40
C VAL A 23 -22.87 -1.66 2.16
N GLN A 24 -23.48 -0.98 3.11
CA GLN A 24 -24.83 -0.42 3.03
C GLN A 24 -24.87 1.03 2.51
N ARG A 25 -23.71 1.71 2.43
CA ARG A 25 -23.66 3.10 1.96
C ARG A 25 -24.19 3.19 0.53
N SER A 26 -24.94 4.24 0.23
CA SER A 26 -25.52 4.48 -1.11
C SER A 26 -24.47 4.41 -2.23
N ARG A 27 -23.29 4.99 -2.02
CA ARG A 27 -22.18 4.91 -2.97
C ARG A 27 -21.71 3.47 -3.23
N PHE A 28 -21.71 2.63 -2.21
CA PHE A 28 -21.28 1.24 -2.32
C PHE A 28 -22.32 0.42 -3.05
N THR A 29 -23.59 0.54 -2.66
CA THR A 29 -24.69 -0.20 -3.29
C THR A 29 -24.99 0.26 -4.72
N SER A 30 -24.70 1.53 -5.04
CA SER A 30 -24.80 2.05 -6.41
C SER A 30 -23.66 1.53 -7.30
N ALA A 31 -22.43 1.47 -6.78
CA ALA A 31 -21.28 0.96 -7.53
C ALA A 31 -21.28 -0.58 -7.65
N LEU A 32 -21.83 -1.27 -6.66
CA LEU A 32 -21.88 -2.71 -6.57
C LEU A 32 -23.33 -3.14 -6.34
N ALA A 33 -24.11 -3.30 -7.41
CA ALA A 33 -25.51 -3.65 -7.31
C ALA A 33 -25.72 -5.00 -6.60
N THR A 34 -26.83 -5.15 -5.86
CA THR A 34 -27.19 -6.42 -5.18
C THR A 34 -27.59 -7.51 -6.17
N THR A 35 -27.87 -7.16 -7.43
CA THR A 35 -28.18 -8.08 -8.52
C THR A 35 -26.96 -8.78 -9.10
N LEU A 36 -25.75 -8.37 -8.73
CA LEU A 36 -24.52 -9.06 -9.13
C LEU A 36 -24.50 -10.47 -8.55
N THR A 37 -23.94 -11.41 -9.32
CA THR A 37 -23.59 -12.73 -8.77
C THR A 37 -22.45 -12.60 -7.77
N PRO A 38 -22.29 -13.53 -6.81
CA PRO A 38 -21.17 -13.51 -5.86
C PRO A 38 -19.80 -13.41 -6.54
N ALA A 39 -19.59 -14.14 -7.64
CA ALA A 39 -18.35 -14.09 -8.41
C ALA A 39 -18.07 -12.70 -8.98
N GLN A 40 -19.07 -12.08 -9.64
CA GLN A 40 -18.92 -10.74 -10.21
C GLN A 40 -18.65 -9.69 -9.14
N PHE A 41 -19.34 -9.79 -7.99
CA PHE A 41 -19.13 -8.88 -6.87
C PHE A 41 -17.71 -8.98 -6.33
N VAL A 42 -17.21 -10.20 -6.07
CA VAL A 42 -15.85 -10.44 -5.57
C VAL A 42 -14.79 -9.98 -6.57
N ASP A 43 -14.97 -10.25 -7.85
CA ASP A 43 -14.04 -9.81 -8.90
C ASP A 43 -13.95 -8.28 -8.98
N GLN A 44 -15.08 -7.58 -8.83
CA GLN A 44 -15.10 -6.13 -8.81
C GLN A 44 -14.42 -5.57 -7.55
N LEU A 45 -14.55 -6.22 -6.40
CA LEU A 45 -13.84 -5.83 -5.17
C LEU A 45 -12.32 -5.94 -5.35
N PHE A 46 -11.82 -7.05 -5.87
CA PHE A 46 -10.39 -7.23 -6.13
C PHE A 46 -9.87 -6.27 -7.21
N THR A 47 -10.67 -6.01 -8.25
CA THR A 47 -10.37 -5.00 -9.27
C THR A 47 -10.22 -3.62 -8.64
N ASN A 48 -11.17 -3.21 -7.79
CA ASN A 48 -11.12 -1.92 -7.10
C ASN A 48 -9.94 -1.84 -6.11
N ALA A 49 -9.54 -2.97 -5.53
CA ALA A 49 -8.36 -3.07 -4.67
C ALA A 49 -7.03 -3.07 -5.45
N GLY A 50 -7.07 -3.21 -6.78
CA GLY A 50 -5.85 -3.29 -7.61
C GLY A 50 -5.03 -4.56 -7.37
N VAL A 51 -5.66 -5.61 -6.84
CA VAL A 51 -4.98 -6.87 -6.47
C VAL A 51 -5.51 -8.01 -7.33
N THR A 52 -4.60 -8.78 -7.92
CA THR A 52 -4.94 -10.07 -8.52
C THR A 52 -4.95 -11.14 -7.43
N PRO A 53 -6.12 -11.70 -7.06
CA PRO A 53 -6.21 -12.71 -6.00
C PRO A 53 -5.66 -14.06 -6.46
N THR A 54 -5.25 -14.88 -5.49
CA THR A 54 -5.09 -16.31 -5.76
C THR A 54 -6.46 -16.97 -5.98
N THR A 55 -6.48 -18.15 -6.62
CA THR A 55 -7.72 -18.93 -6.77
C THR A 55 -8.37 -19.24 -5.42
N SER A 56 -7.56 -19.50 -4.39
CA SER A 56 -8.05 -19.78 -3.04
C SER A 56 -8.69 -18.55 -2.38
N ASP A 57 -8.03 -17.39 -2.44
CA ASP A 57 -8.55 -16.15 -1.85
C ASP A 57 -9.86 -15.73 -2.50
N ARG A 58 -9.89 -15.81 -3.83
CA ARG A 58 -11.10 -15.52 -4.61
C ARG A 58 -12.24 -16.46 -4.22
N GLN A 59 -11.95 -17.76 -4.11
CA GLN A 59 -12.98 -18.74 -3.77
C GLN A 59 -13.48 -18.57 -2.33
N ALA A 60 -12.61 -18.23 -1.38
CA ALA A 60 -12.99 -17.95 0.01
C ALA A 60 -14.01 -16.81 0.08
N ALA A 61 -13.73 -15.67 -0.56
CA ALA A 61 -14.63 -14.52 -0.60
C ALA A 61 -15.97 -14.83 -1.31
N ILE A 62 -15.97 -15.71 -2.32
CA ILE A 62 -17.21 -16.17 -2.98
C ILE A 62 -18.02 -17.06 -2.04
N ASN A 63 -17.36 -17.93 -1.27
CA ASN A 63 -18.01 -18.87 -0.36
C ASN A 63 -18.77 -18.18 0.78
N GLU A 64 -18.47 -16.91 1.07
CA GLU A 64 -19.23 -16.10 2.03
C GLU A 64 -20.72 -15.98 1.71
N PHE A 65 -21.08 -16.17 0.43
CA PHE A 65 -22.45 -16.15 -0.08
C PHE A 65 -23.10 -17.54 -0.17
N GLY A 66 -22.36 -18.62 0.12
CA GLY A 66 -22.86 -20.00 0.02
C GLY A 66 -23.43 -20.32 -1.37
N SER A 67 -24.69 -20.77 -1.42
CA SER A 67 -25.41 -21.07 -2.66
C SER A 67 -26.25 -19.91 -3.21
N ALA A 68 -26.07 -18.68 -2.70
CA ALA A 68 -26.82 -17.53 -3.18
C ALA A 68 -26.47 -17.22 -4.64
N THR A 69 -27.47 -16.80 -5.41
CA THR A 69 -27.30 -16.43 -6.83
C THR A 69 -27.09 -14.93 -7.05
N ASN A 70 -27.21 -14.13 -5.98
CA ASN A 70 -27.04 -12.69 -5.99
C ASN A 70 -26.30 -12.24 -4.72
N THR A 71 -26.15 -10.93 -4.55
CA THR A 71 -25.44 -10.33 -3.40
C THR A 71 -26.35 -9.42 -2.58
N SER A 72 -27.61 -9.82 -2.35
CA SER A 72 -28.51 -9.07 -1.45
C SER A 72 -28.22 -9.28 0.04
N ASP A 73 -27.52 -10.35 0.42
CA ASP A 73 -27.11 -10.60 1.80
C ASP A 73 -26.01 -9.61 2.23
N VAL A 74 -26.39 -8.66 3.08
CA VAL A 74 -25.49 -7.62 3.62
C VAL A 74 -24.35 -8.21 4.45
N GLY A 75 -24.63 -9.26 5.23
CA GLY A 75 -23.63 -9.93 6.06
C GLY A 75 -22.56 -10.60 5.18
N ALA A 76 -22.99 -11.30 4.13
CA ALA A 76 -22.07 -11.92 3.17
C ALA A 76 -21.22 -10.88 2.43
N ARG A 77 -21.81 -9.77 1.97
CA ARG A 77 -21.05 -8.65 1.38
C ARG A 77 -20.01 -8.09 2.33
N SER A 78 -20.36 -7.93 3.60
CA SER A 78 -19.46 -7.40 4.63
C SER A 78 -18.27 -8.34 4.84
N ARG A 79 -18.49 -9.66 4.94
CA ARG A 79 -17.41 -10.64 5.12
C ARG A 79 -16.52 -10.73 3.89
N ALA A 80 -17.11 -10.82 2.69
CA ALA A 80 -16.35 -10.82 1.44
C ALA A 80 -15.53 -9.53 1.23
N LEU A 81 -16.06 -8.35 1.62
CA LEU A 81 -15.29 -7.11 1.61
C LEU A 81 -14.09 -7.17 2.56
N ARG A 82 -14.25 -7.79 3.74
CA ARG A 82 -13.16 -7.97 4.69
C ARG A 82 -12.10 -8.94 4.18
N ASP A 83 -12.50 -10.05 3.57
CA ASP A 83 -11.53 -11.00 2.98
C ASP A 83 -10.63 -10.31 1.94
N VAL A 84 -11.21 -9.43 1.12
CA VAL A 84 -10.46 -8.62 0.15
C VAL A 84 -9.59 -7.57 0.85
N ALA A 85 -10.15 -6.83 1.82
CA ALA A 85 -9.45 -5.75 2.52
C ALA A 85 -8.31 -6.24 3.42
N GLU A 86 -8.41 -7.46 3.93
CA GLU A 86 -7.42 -8.11 4.79
C GLU A 86 -6.51 -9.06 4.00
N ASN A 87 -6.64 -9.11 2.67
CA ASN A 87 -5.81 -9.92 1.80
C ASN A 87 -4.32 -9.57 1.97
N SER A 88 -3.48 -10.60 2.13
CA SER A 88 -2.05 -10.44 2.41
C SER A 88 -1.29 -9.72 1.28
N THR A 89 -1.74 -9.88 0.03
CA THR A 89 -1.16 -9.18 -1.13
C THR A 89 -1.47 -7.69 -1.05
N LEU A 90 -2.72 -7.32 -0.76
CA LEU A 90 -3.13 -5.93 -0.57
C LEU A 90 -2.34 -5.28 0.58
N ASN A 91 -2.29 -5.96 1.73
CA ASN A 91 -1.56 -5.48 2.90
C ASN A 91 -0.07 -5.26 2.57
N SER A 92 0.56 -6.20 1.88
CA SER A 92 1.97 -6.07 1.48
C SER A 92 2.21 -4.90 0.52
N GLN A 93 1.32 -4.71 -0.46
CA GLN A 93 1.42 -3.60 -1.42
C GLN A 93 1.26 -2.24 -0.72
N GLU A 94 0.23 -2.07 0.11
CA GLU A 94 -0.03 -0.82 0.81
C GLU A 94 1.04 -0.53 1.88
N PHE A 95 1.53 -1.56 2.58
CA PHE A 95 2.67 -1.42 3.48
C PHE A 95 3.91 -0.95 2.74
N ASN A 96 4.23 -1.54 1.58
CA ASN A 96 5.37 -1.13 0.77
C ASN A 96 5.24 0.33 0.31
N ARG A 97 4.04 0.75 -0.14
CA ARG A 97 3.75 2.14 -0.51
C ARG A 97 3.94 3.10 0.65
N ALA A 98 3.38 2.78 1.81
CA ALA A 98 3.48 3.58 3.02
C ALA A 98 4.92 3.63 3.55
N PHE A 99 5.65 2.52 3.45
CA PHE A 99 7.06 2.45 3.82
C PHE A 99 7.91 3.36 2.93
N VAL A 100 7.77 3.29 1.61
CA VAL A 100 8.47 4.20 0.68
C VAL A 100 8.13 5.66 0.99
N LEU A 101 6.84 5.98 1.23
CA LEU A 101 6.41 7.33 1.57
C LEU A 101 7.02 7.83 2.89
N MET A 102 7.08 6.98 3.92
CA MET A 102 7.71 7.32 5.20
C MET A 102 9.21 7.62 5.03
N GLN A 103 9.90 6.95 4.11
CA GLN A 103 11.30 7.24 3.80
C GLN A 103 11.45 8.62 3.14
N PHE A 104 10.54 9.01 2.25
CA PHE A 104 10.49 10.38 1.70
C PHE A 104 10.30 11.43 2.82
N PHE A 105 9.33 11.21 3.72
CA PHE A 105 9.12 12.12 4.84
C PHE A 105 10.32 12.17 5.81
N GLY A 106 10.90 11.03 6.14
CA GLY A 106 11.99 10.93 7.13
C GLY A 106 13.33 11.49 6.62
N TYR A 107 13.70 11.18 5.37
CA TYR A 107 15.01 11.56 4.83
C TYR A 107 15.00 12.88 4.06
N LEU A 108 13.93 13.18 3.33
CA LEU A 108 13.88 14.37 2.47
C LEU A 108 13.08 15.52 3.12
N ARG A 109 12.28 15.23 4.17
CA ARG A 109 11.36 16.17 4.82
C ARG A 109 10.41 16.86 3.83
N ARG A 110 10.00 16.16 2.77
CA ARG A 110 9.09 16.68 1.74
C ARG A 110 7.95 15.73 1.46
N ASN A 111 6.89 16.28 0.89
CA ASN A 111 5.85 15.52 0.22
C ASN A 111 6.37 15.04 -1.16
N PRO A 112 5.96 13.86 -1.67
CA PRO A 112 6.40 13.35 -2.98
C PRO A 112 6.04 14.24 -4.18
N ASN A 113 5.22 15.27 -3.96
CA ASN A 113 4.69 16.20 -4.94
C ASN A 113 4.98 17.67 -4.59
N ASP A 114 6.07 17.94 -3.87
CA ASP A 114 6.53 19.32 -3.66
C ASP A 114 6.89 19.96 -5.02
N PRO A 115 6.68 21.27 -5.25
CA PRO A 115 6.71 21.93 -6.57
C PRO A 115 8.02 21.80 -7.38
N GLN A 116 9.07 21.22 -6.81
CA GLN A 116 10.38 21.00 -7.42
C GLN A 116 10.53 19.59 -8.02
N ASP A 117 9.61 18.66 -7.75
CA ASP A 117 9.55 17.31 -8.35
C ASP A 117 8.22 17.15 -9.09
N ILE A 118 8.27 17.26 -10.41
CA ILE A 118 7.09 17.49 -11.25
C ILE A 118 6.39 16.17 -11.64
N ASP A 119 6.93 14.98 -11.32
CA ASP A 119 6.48 13.74 -11.99
C ASP A 119 6.43 12.43 -11.19
N TYR A 120 6.54 12.43 -9.85
CA TYR A 120 6.50 11.21 -9.01
C TYR A 120 7.51 10.10 -9.38
N THR A 121 8.45 10.34 -10.31
CA THR A 121 9.31 9.30 -10.90
C THR A 121 10.20 8.63 -9.85
N GLY A 122 10.69 9.38 -8.88
CA GLY A 122 11.47 8.84 -7.75
C GLY A 122 10.66 7.89 -6.86
N TYR A 123 9.40 8.25 -6.54
CA TYR A 123 8.52 7.41 -5.73
C TYR A 123 8.19 6.10 -6.46
N GLU A 124 7.76 6.19 -7.72
CA GLU A 124 7.42 5.01 -8.52
C GLU A 124 8.62 4.12 -8.79
N PHE A 125 9.82 4.69 -9.01
CA PHE A 125 11.06 3.91 -9.15
C PHE A 125 11.34 3.07 -7.89
N TRP A 126 11.27 3.68 -6.71
CA TRP A 126 11.54 2.98 -5.45
C TRP A 126 10.46 1.97 -5.08
N LEU A 127 9.19 2.31 -5.33
CA LEU A 127 8.08 1.39 -5.14
C LEU A 127 8.22 0.16 -6.04
N ASN A 128 8.53 0.36 -7.33
CA ASN A 128 8.76 -0.73 -8.28
C ASN A 128 9.95 -1.60 -7.86
N LYS A 129 11.06 -0.98 -7.42
CA LYS A 129 12.22 -1.74 -6.94
C LYS A 129 11.88 -2.55 -5.69
N LEU A 130 11.19 -1.97 -4.70
CA LEU A 130 10.78 -2.68 -3.49
C LEU A 130 9.85 -3.86 -3.81
N ASN A 131 8.91 -3.66 -4.75
CA ASN A 131 8.02 -4.72 -5.22
C ASN A 131 8.78 -5.84 -5.95
N GLN A 132 9.83 -5.52 -6.74
CA GLN A 132 10.71 -6.53 -7.38
C GLN A 132 11.46 -7.40 -6.37
N PHE A 133 11.73 -6.88 -5.17
CA PHE A 133 12.36 -7.61 -4.09
C PHE A 133 11.35 -8.10 -3.03
N ASN A 134 10.06 -8.24 -3.39
CA ASN A 134 9.00 -8.75 -2.53
C ASN A 134 8.89 -8.01 -1.17
N GLY A 135 9.08 -6.69 -1.15
CA GLY A 135 9.03 -5.91 0.08
C GLY A 135 10.32 -5.97 0.92
N ASN A 136 11.35 -6.68 0.49
CA ASN A 136 12.62 -6.73 1.19
C ASN A 136 13.44 -5.45 0.90
N PHE A 137 13.30 -4.46 1.78
CA PHE A 137 13.97 -3.16 1.67
C PHE A 137 15.51 -3.23 1.76
N VAL A 138 16.06 -4.29 2.37
CA VAL A 138 17.51 -4.53 2.45
C VAL A 138 18.02 -4.99 1.09
N ALA A 139 17.36 -5.98 0.48
CA ALA A 139 17.68 -6.47 -0.86
C ALA A 139 17.41 -5.41 -1.93
N ALA A 140 16.39 -4.57 -1.76
CA ALA A 140 16.12 -3.41 -2.62
C ALA A 140 17.17 -2.29 -2.48
N GLU A 141 18.12 -2.41 -1.53
CA GLU A 141 19.10 -1.39 -1.15
C GLU A 141 18.46 0.00 -0.89
N MET A 142 17.18 0.02 -0.49
CA MET A 142 16.37 1.25 -0.49
C MET A 142 16.94 2.32 0.46
N VAL A 143 17.36 1.92 1.66
CA VAL A 143 17.92 2.85 2.66
C VAL A 143 19.28 3.40 2.19
N LYS A 144 20.12 2.54 1.60
CA LYS A 144 21.45 2.90 1.10
C LYS A 144 21.34 3.85 -0.09
N ALA A 145 20.35 3.66 -0.95
CA ALA A 145 20.14 4.50 -2.10
C ALA A 145 19.49 5.86 -1.79
N PHE A 146 18.68 5.96 -0.74
CA PHE A 146 18.21 7.26 -0.23
C PHE A 146 19.37 8.14 0.28
N ILE A 147 20.34 7.56 1.00
CA ILE A 147 21.51 8.27 1.53
C ILE A 147 22.53 8.58 0.42
N THR A 148 22.64 7.71 -0.60
CA THR A 148 23.62 7.86 -1.70
C THR A 148 23.06 8.59 -2.93
N SER A 149 21.76 8.87 -2.98
CA SER A 149 21.12 9.70 -4.01
C SER A 149 21.87 11.02 -4.18
N THR A 150 22.07 11.40 -5.44
CA THR A 150 22.70 12.67 -5.83
C THR A 150 22.03 13.85 -5.14
N GLU A 151 20.71 13.79 -4.93
CA GLU A 151 19.93 14.85 -4.28
C GLU A 151 20.23 14.98 -2.78
N TYR A 152 20.37 13.87 -2.05
CA TYR A 152 20.76 13.91 -0.63
C TYR A 152 22.18 14.48 -0.48
N ARG A 153 23.12 14.08 -1.35
CA ARG A 153 24.49 14.63 -1.33
C ARG A 153 24.54 16.10 -1.73
N GLN A 154 23.71 16.54 -2.67
CA GLN A 154 23.65 17.94 -3.09
C GLN A 154 23.01 18.86 -2.04
N ARG A 155 22.08 18.37 -1.23
CA ARG A 155 21.40 19.20 -0.21
C ARG A 155 21.97 19.09 1.20
N PHE A 156 22.47 17.92 1.58
CA PHE A 156 22.89 17.63 2.96
C PHE A 156 24.27 16.99 3.06
N GLY A 157 24.94 16.75 1.93
CA GLY A 157 26.35 16.40 1.91
C GLY A 157 27.22 17.58 2.33
N PRO A 158 28.44 17.33 2.84
CA PRO A 158 29.37 18.41 3.18
C PRO A 158 29.61 19.28 1.93
N PRO A 159 29.62 20.63 2.07
CA PRO A 159 29.85 21.51 0.93
C PRO A 159 31.18 21.15 0.29
N PHE A 160 31.21 21.06 -1.05
CA PHE A 160 32.44 20.89 -1.80
C PHE A 160 33.39 22.04 -1.46
N VAL A 161 34.35 21.79 -0.57
CA VAL A 161 35.42 22.74 -0.30
C VAL A 161 36.33 22.73 -1.51
N SER A 162 36.22 23.75 -2.35
CA SER A 162 37.14 23.98 -3.46
C SER A 162 38.49 24.40 -2.88
N GLY A 163 39.40 23.44 -2.69
CA GLY A 163 40.82 23.70 -2.44
C GLY A 163 41.55 24.03 -3.76
N PRO A 164 42.55 24.92 -3.75
CA PRO A 164 43.04 25.59 -4.96
C PRO A 164 43.80 24.64 -5.91
N LEU A 165 43.64 24.89 -7.21
CA LEU A 165 44.34 24.22 -8.31
C LEU A 165 45.82 24.67 -8.40
N PHE A 166 46.58 23.90 -9.19
CA PHE A 166 48.00 24.01 -9.60
C PHE A 166 48.99 23.27 -8.70
N GLY A 167 49.85 22.36 -9.18
CA GLY A 167 50.15 21.87 -10.52
C GLY A 167 51.41 20.98 -10.42
N SER A 168 51.44 19.86 -11.15
CA SER A 168 52.56 18.92 -11.18
C SER A 168 53.81 19.50 -11.84
N LEU A 169 55.00 19.25 -11.28
CA LEU A 169 56.22 19.05 -12.07
C LEU A 169 57.09 17.98 -11.40
N ARG A 170 57.17 16.80 -12.04
CA ARG A 170 58.29 15.86 -11.85
C ARG A 170 59.36 16.20 -12.90
N ARG A 171 60.58 16.45 -12.40
CA ARG A 171 61.88 16.61 -13.09
C ARG A 171 62.02 17.72 -14.11
#